data_AF-A0AAF0L099-F1
#
_entry.id   AF-A0AAF0L099-F1
#
_cell.length_a   1.000
_cell.length_b   1.000
_cell.length_c   1.000
_cell.angle_alpha   90.00
_cell.angle_beta   90.00
_cell.angle_gamma   90.00
#
_symmetry.space_group_name_H-M   'P 1'
#
loop_
_entity.id
_entity.type
_entity.pdbx_description
1 polymer ?
#
loop_
_entity_poly.entity_id
_entity_poly.type
_entity_poly.pdbx_seq_one_letter_code
_entity_poly.pdbx_strand_id
1 'polypeptide(L)'
;MNTEPPTGDDLQRMLVSMKQTVLDRAEDRRPAPRRRGRRAGIAIGVIAMLGLGATSGAVALGMIPQPFTASAPAPSPSPTRPAMPSPPAAAPVQEVPDPVPTPTPTPTPTARAGTLPTDCRALVPASEYDRLFGTTPLTDPAGSEAGSDGDGPAVDLSCIWRDPRADVTGLGVNLGSGPAQETVDYESLLVRSGYACSDSGAGRLCRMTMADQNYPVDTTFTYYSEGSTWVLIRQTNFPTNGLLPAIQQQIWG
;
A
#
# COMPACT_ATOMS: atom_id res chain seq x y z
N MET A 1 6.72 -54.07 49.40
CA MET A 1 6.38 -53.63 48.03
C MET A 1 7.59 -53.92 47.18
N ASN A 2 7.51 -54.95 46.33
CA ASN A 2 8.61 -55.38 45.47
C ASN A 2 8.82 -54.34 44.36
N THR A 3 9.97 -53.69 44.34
CA THR A 3 10.42 -52.84 43.22
C THR A 3 11.36 -53.67 42.35
N GLU A 4 10.77 -54.56 41.56
CA GLU A 4 11.47 -55.24 40.47
C GLU A 4 11.71 -54.19 39.36
N PRO A 5 12.96 -53.97 38.90
CA PRO A 5 13.22 -53.04 37.81
C PRO A 5 12.64 -53.59 36.50
N PRO A 6 11.99 -52.76 35.66
CA PRO A 6 11.36 -53.23 34.44
C PRO A 6 12.42 -53.78 33.48
N THR A 7 12.22 -55.03 33.05
CA THR A 7 13.08 -55.71 32.07
C THR A 7 12.82 -55.16 30.66
N GLY A 8 13.74 -55.43 29.73
CA GLY A 8 13.83 -54.76 28.43
C GLY A 8 12.56 -54.79 27.56
N ASP A 9 11.66 -55.75 27.77
CA ASP A 9 10.40 -55.85 27.03
C ASP A 9 9.39 -54.74 27.41
N ASP A 10 9.40 -54.28 28.67
CA ASP A 10 8.55 -53.18 29.12
C ASP A 10 9.02 -51.83 28.58
N LEU A 11 10.34 -51.66 28.42
CA LEU A 11 10.92 -50.48 27.76
C LEU A 11 10.56 -50.44 26.27
N GLN A 12 10.58 -51.59 25.59
CA GLN A 12 10.16 -51.67 24.19
C GLN A 12 8.68 -51.36 24.02
N ARG A 13 7.80 -51.88 24.89
CA ARG A 13 6.37 -51.55 24.88
C ARG A 13 6.10 -50.07 25.13
N MET A 14 6.85 -49.45 26.05
CA MET A 14 6.69 -48.03 26.36
C MET A 14 7.19 -47.13 25.20
N LEU A 15 8.26 -47.53 24.50
CA LEU A 15 8.72 -46.83 23.30
C LEU A 15 7.75 -46.94 22.13
N VAL A 16 7.12 -48.10 21.94
CA VAL A 16 6.12 -48.31 20.88
C VAL A 16 4.85 -47.49 21.15
N SER A 17 4.36 -47.45 22.40
CA SER A 17 3.17 -46.65 22.74
C SER A 17 3.42 -45.14 22.59
N MET A 18 4.63 -44.67 22.93
CA MET A 18 4.99 -43.27 22.75
C MET A 18 5.09 -42.89 21.27
N LYS A 19 5.63 -43.76 20.41
CA LYS A 19 5.67 -43.53 18.95
C LYS A 19 4.28 -43.48 18.33
N GLN A 20 3.38 -44.39 18.72
CA GLN A 20 2.00 -44.39 18.23
C GLN A 20 1.27 -43.10 18.64
N THR A 21 1.46 -42.66 19.89
CA THR A 21 0.86 -41.41 20.38
C THR A 21 1.37 -40.16 19.65
N VAL A 22 2.61 -40.17 19.16
CA VAL A 22 3.18 -39.05 18.39
C VAL A 22 2.70 -39.05 16.94
N LEU A 23 2.52 -40.24 16.35
CA LEU A 23 2.00 -40.37 14.98
C LEU A 23 0.52 -39.95 14.91
N ASP A 24 -0.31 -40.40 15.85
CA ASP A 24 -1.73 -40.00 15.91
C ASP A 24 -1.86 -38.47 16.08
N ARG A 25 -1.02 -37.85 16.90
CA ARG A 25 -1.02 -36.39 17.11
C ARG A 25 -0.49 -35.61 15.88
N ALA A 26 0.30 -36.25 15.02
CA ALA A 26 0.81 -35.66 13.78
C ALA A 26 -0.21 -35.76 12.63
N GLU A 27 -1.08 -36.77 12.62
CA GLU A 27 -2.19 -36.89 11.68
C GLU A 27 -3.30 -35.88 11.99
N ASP A 28 -3.64 -35.67 13.26
CA ASP A 28 -4.61 -34.65 13.70
C ASP A 28 -4.17 -33.20 13.39
N ARG A 29 -2.87 -32.96 13.21
CA ARG A 29 -2.30 -31.65 12.90
C ARG A 29 -2.19 -31.34 11.40
N ARG A 30 -2.63 -32.23 10.51
CA ARG A 30 -2.67 -31.89 9.08
C ARG A 30 -3.85 -30.96 8.80
N PRO A 31 -3.63 -29.68 8.44
CA PRO A 31 -4.72 -28.80 8.05
C PRO A 31 -5.36 -29.35 6.77
N ALA A 32 -6.69 -29.50 6.79
CA ALA A 32 -7.45 -29.93 5.62
C ALA A 32 -7.15 -29.02 4.41
N PRO A 33 -7.00 -29.57 3.20
CA PRO A 33 -6.73 -28.77 2.01
C PRO A 33 -7.91 -27.81 1.74
N ARG A 34 -7.68 -26.51 1.92
CA ARG A 34 -8.67 -25.46 1.62
C ARG A 34 -8.99 -25.49 0.13
N ARG A 35 -10.19 -25.96 -0.20
CA ARG A 35 -10.74 -25.93 -1.56
C ARG A 35 -10.85 -24.48 -2.03
N ARG A 36 -10.08 -24.15 -3.07
CA ARG A 36 -10.17 -22.90 -3.84
C ARG A 36 -11.54 -22.85 -4.53
N GLY A 37 -12.49 -22.18 -3.91
CA GLY A 37 -13.87 -22.05 -4.37
C GLY A 37 -14.23 -20.61 -4.70
N ARG A 38 -14.17 -20.29 -6.00
CA ARG A 38 -14.83 -19.17 -6.70
C ARG A 38 -16.17 -18.76 -6.07
N ARG A 39 -16.39 -17.44 -5.87
CA ARG A 39 -17.65 -16.63 -6.00
C ARG A 39 -17.46 -15.35 -5.16
N ALA A 40 -17.13 -14.19 -5.72
CA ALA A 40 -18.03 -13.26 -6.40
C ALA A 40 -19.32 -12.96 -5.61
N GLY A 41 -19.38 -11.75 -5.04
CA GLY A 41 -20.57 -10.91 -4.93
C GLY A 41 -21.61 -11.25 -3.88
N ILE A 42 -21.58 -10.57 -2.73
CA ILE A 42 -22.80 -10.19 -2.00
C ILE A 42 -22.71 -8.70 -1.71
N ALA A 43 -23.57 -7.97 -2.40
CA ALA A 43 -23.79 -6.55 -2.28
C ALA A 43 -24.52 -6.20 -0.98
N ILE A 44 -24.02 -5.15 -0.33
CA ILE A 44 -24.77 -4.01 0.23
C ILE A 44 -25.96 -4.37 1.14
N GLY A 45 -25.67 -4.33 2.44
CA GLY A 45 -26.68 -4.21 3.49
C GLY A 45 -27.31 -2.82 3.48
N VAL A 46 -28.60 -2.80 3.10
CA VAL A 46 -29.70 -2.02 3.70
C VAL A 46 -29.34 -0.60 4.19
N ILE A 47 -29.58 0.37 3.29
CA ILE A 47 -29.77 1.78 3.63
C ILE A 47 -31.00 1.88 4.53
N ALA A 48 -30.75 2.17 5.80
CA ALA A 48 -31.79 2.55 6.75
C ALA A 48 -32.15 4.03 6.55
N MET A 49 -33.46 4.27 6.43
CA MET A 49 -34.16 5.47 6.89
C MET A 49 -33.71 6.82 6.33
N LEU A 50 -34.38 7.26 5.26
CA LEU A 50 -34.74 8.67 5.03
C LEU A 50 -35.96 8.71 4.10
N GLY A 51 -37.12 8.38 4.67
CA GLY A 51 -38.41 8.57 4.03
C GLY A 51 -39.32 9.32 4.98
N LEU A 52 -39.65 10.58 4.64
CA LEU A 52 -40.93 11.28 4.82
C LEU A 52 -40.73 12.81 4.75
N GLY A 53 -41.46 13.46 3.82
CA GLY A 53 -41.55 14.91 3.65
C GLY A 53 -41.96 15.26 2.22
N ALA A 54 -43.22 15.03 1.83
CA ALA A 54 -44.30 16.02 1.76
C ALA A 54 -44.24 16.93 0.50
N THR A 55 -44.98 16.57 -0.55
CA THR A 55 -46.25 17.18 -1.03
C THR A 55 -46.11 18.35 -2.02
N SER A 56 -46.67 18.11 -3.22
CA SER A 56 -47.44 19.05 -4.05
C SER A 56 -46.71 20.08 -4.93
N GLY A 57 -46.91 19.95 -6.24
CA GLY A 57 -46.59 20.98 -7.23
C GLY A 57 -46.81 20.51 -8.67
N ALA A 58 -48.07 20.34 -9.07
CA ALA A 58 -48.45 20.13 -10.47
C ALA A 58 -48.56 21.47 -11.20
N VAL A 59 -47.85 21.65 -12.32
CA VAL A 59 -48.24 22.59 -13.38
C VAL A 59 -47.95 21.94 -14.74
N ALA A 60 -48.89 22.14 -15.66
CA ALA A 60 -49.14 21.34 -16.83
C ALA A 60 -48.51 21.89 -18.13
N LEU A 61 -48.47 20.99 -19.13
CA LEU A 61 -48.62 21.19 -20.58
C LEU A 61 -47.49 21.85 -21.39
N GLY A 62 -46.95 21.05 -22.32
CA GLY A 62 -46.18 21.50 -23.47
C GLY A 62 -45.95 20.36 -24.47
N MET A 63 -47.01 19.96 -25.19
CA MET A 63 -46.96 19.10 -26.38
C MET A 63 -46.01 19.67 -27.44
N ILE A 64 -45.10 18.86 -28.01
CA ILE A 64 -44.86 18.77 -29.47
C ILE A 64 -44.32 17.35 -29.81
N PRO A 65 -44.97 16.56 -30.68
CA PRO A 65 -44.41 15.31 -31.20
C PRO A 65 -43.53 15.56 -32.44
N GLN A 66 -42.36 14.92 -32.51
CA GLN A 66 -41.59 14.78 -33.76
C GLN A 66 -41.31 13.30 -34.03
N PRO A 67 -41.84 12.72 -35.13
CA PRO A 67 -41.58 11.35 -35.51
C PRO A 67 -40.52 11.32 -36.62
N PHE A 68 -39.26 11.00 -36.32
CA PHE A 68 -38.31 10.67 -37.39
C PHE A 68 -37.44 9.46 -37.01
N THR A 69 -37.80 8.38 -37.69
CA THR A 69 -37.10 7.11 -37.85
C THR A 69 -35.70 7.30 -38.44
N ALA A 70 -34.74 6.56 -37.89
CA ALA A 70 -33.41 6.37 -38.44
C ALA A 70 -33.48 5.75 -39.85
N SER A 71 -32.62 6.23 -40.77
CA SER A 71 -32.31 5.54 -42.02
C SER A 71 -30.86 5.81 -42.42
N ALA A 72 -30.19 4.73 -42.79
CA ALA A 72 -28.78 4.63 -43.16
C ALA A 72 -28.46 5.37 -44.48
N PRO A 73 -27.22 5.85 -44.68
CA PRO A 73 -26.77 6.29 -46.00
C PRO A 73 -26.29 5.12 -46.87
N ALA A 74 -26.86 5.03 -48.06
CA ALA A 74 -26.47 4.19 -49.19
C ALA A 74 -25.28 4.79 -49.99
N PRO A 75 -24.59 4.02 -50.86
CA PRO A 75 -23.35 4.46 -51.52
C PRO A 75 -23.55 5.18 -52.87
N SER A 76 -22.63 6.12 -53.15
CA SER A 76 -22.13 6.64 -54.44
C SER A 76 -23.12 7.28 -55.44
N PRO A 77 -22.74 8.36 -56.16
CA PRO A 77 -21.86 8.19 -57.34
C PRO A 77 -20.84 9.33 -57.61
N SER A 78 -19.72 8.98 -58.26
CA SER A 78 -18.92 9.91 -59.10
C SER A 78 -19.72 10.29 -60.36
N PRO A 79 -19.66 11.53 -60.89
CA PRO A 79 -18.61 11.85 -61.88
C PRO A 79 -18.23 13.35 -62.06
N THR A 80 -17.21 13.54 -62.91
CA THR A 80 -16.96 14.69 -63.82
C THR A 80 -16.11 15.87 -63.32
N ARG A 81 -14.91 15.97 -63.92
CA ARG A 81 -13.96 17.08 -63.88
C ARG A 81 -14.33 18.16 -64.93
N PRO A 82 -14.26 19.45 -64.59
CA PRO A 82 -13.79 20.44 -65.57
C PRO A 82 -12.72 21.42 -65.05
N ALA A 83 -11.77 21.69 -65.96
CA ALA A 83 -10.91 22.86 -66.18
C ALA A 83 -10.16 23.58 -65.02
N MET A 84 -8.82 23.61 -65.13
CA MET A 84 -7.88 24.44 -64.38
C MET A 84 -7.99 25.94 -64.72
N PRO A 85 -7.88 26.83 -63.72
CA PRO A 85 -7.38 28.19 -63.89
C PRO A 85 -5.86 28.26 -63.69
N SER A 86 -5.18 29.11 -64.46
CA SER A 86 -3.72 29.38 -64.39
C SER A 86 -3.30 30.04 -63.06
N PRO A 87 -2.04 29.81 -62.61
CA PRO A 87 -1.52 30.41 -61.37
C PRO A 87 -1.14 31.89 -61.58
N PRO A 88 -1.52 32.81 -60.66
CA PRO A 88 -0.91 34.12 -60.61
C PRO A 88 0.52 34.06 -60.05
N ALA A 89 1.31 35.06 -60.46
CA ALA A 89 2.74 35.18 -60.28
C ALA A 89 3.22 35.24 -58.81
N ALA A 90 4.49 34.84 -58.65
CA ALA A 90 5.30 34.72 -57.44
C ALA A 90 4.99 35.72 -56.31
N ALA A 91 4.60 35.18 -55.16
CA ALA A 91 4.73 35.85 -53.86
C ALA A 91 6.18 35.72 -53.35
N PRO A 92 6.72 36.72 -52.63
CA PRO A 92 8.07 36.66 -52.08
C PRO A 92 8.17 35.54 -51.04
N VAL A 93 9.27 34.79 -51.10
CA VAL A 93 9.59 33.73 -50.14
C VAL A 93 9.76 34.36 -48.77
N GLN A 94 8.83 34.06 -47.86
CA GLN A 94 8.94 34.39 -46.45
C GLN A 94 9.89 33.35 -45.83
N GLU A 95 11.04 33.79 -45.31
CA GLU A 95 11.98 32.93 -44.59
C GLU A 95 11.24 32.19 -43.47
N VAL A 96 11.31 30.87 -43.52
CA VAL A 96 10.85 29.99 -42.44
C VAL A 96 11.80 30.21 -41.26
N PRO A 97 11.32 30.57 -40.06
CA PRO A 97 12.19 30.66 -38.89
C PRO A 97 12.89 29.33 -38.65
N ASP A 98 14.19 29.36 -38.40
CA ASP A 98 14.95 28.17 -37.99
C ASP A 98 14.27 27.51 -36.78
N PRO A 99 14.11 26.17 -36.78
CA PRO A 99 13.51 25.47 -35.65
C PRO A 99 14.39 25.67 -34.41
N VAL A 100 13.84 26.37 -33.41
CA VAL A 100 14.45 26.48 -32.09
C VAL A 100 14.59 25.06 -31.53
N PRO A 101 15.79 24.63 -31.10
CA PRO A 101 15.96 23.29 -30.54
C PRO A 101 15.08 23.16 -29.30
N THR A 102 14.16 22.20 -29.32
CA THR A 102 13.40 21.81 -28.14
C THR A 102 14.39 21.34 -27.07
N PRO A 103 14.45 21.96 -25.88
CA PRO A 103 15.28 21.44 -24.79
C PRO A 103 14.99 19.96 -24.57
N THR A 104 16.03 19.14 -24.70
CA THR A 104 15.96 17.73 -24.33
C THR A 104 15.74 17.66 -22.81
N PRO A 105 14.66 17.03 -22.30
CA PRO A 105 14.54 16.77 -20.87
C PRO A 105 15.83 16.16 -20.32
N THR A 106 16.43 16.86 -19.35
CA THR A 106 17.54 16.33 -18.58
C THR A 106 17.03 15.11 -17.81
N PRO A 107 17.70 13.95 -17.86
CA PRO A 107 17.24 12.79 -17.10
C PRO A 107 17.20 13.15 -15.62
N THR A 108 16.02 13.04 -15.00
CA THR A 108 15.88 13.13 -13.56
C THR A 108 16.72 12.01 -12.94
N PRO A 109 17.61 12.30 -11.98
CA PRO A 109 18.38 11.25 -11.33
C PRO A 109 17.44 10.19 -10.76
N THR A 110 17.66 8.94 -11.13
CA THR A 110 16.93 7.80 -10.56
C THR A 110 17.31 7.71 -9.09
N ALA A 111 16.37 8.01 -8.20
CA ALA A 111 16.58 7.86 -6.76
C ALA A 111 17.00 6.42 -6.44
N ARG A 112 18.04 6.28 -5.60
CA ARG A 112 18.64 4.99 -5.23
C ARG A 112 17.61 4.17 -4.47
N ALA A 113 17.38 2.93 -4.90
CA ALA A 113 16.63 1.96 -4.10
C ALA A 113 17.39 1.65 -2.80
N GLY A 114 16.71 1.76 -1.67
CA GLY A 114 17.25 1.37 -0.37
C GLY A 114 17.33 -0.15 -0.23
N THR A 115 18.24 -0.63 0.63
CA THR A 115 18.34 -2.04 0.99
C THR A 115 17.51 -2.30 2.23
N LEU A 116 16.46 -3.11 2.12
CA LEU A 116 15.61 -3.44 3.25
C LEU A 116 16.29 -4.50 4.15
N PRO A 117 16.26 -4.31 5.48
CA PRO A 117 16.65 -5.36 6.43
C PRO A 117 15.70 -6.56 6.32
N THR A 118 16.20 -7.74 6.70
CA THR A 118 15.42 -8.99 6.68
C THR A 118 14.73 -9.30 8.01
N ASP A 119 15.06 -8.57 9.07
CA ASP A 119 14.49 -8.74 10.40
C ASP A 119 14.42 -7.41 11.14
N CYS A 120 13.57 -7.36 12.17
CA CYS A 120 13.27 -6.13 12.89
C CYS A 120 14.40 -5.67 13.82
N ARG A 121 15.35 -6.55 14.18
CA ARG A 121 16.54 -6.16 14.96
C ARG A 121 17.54 -5.40 14.10
N ALA A 122 17.60 -5.70 12.81
CA ALA A 122 18.45 -5.04 11.83
C ALA A 122 17.87 -3.72 11.27
N LEU A 123 16.75 -3.21 11.81
CA LEU A 123 16.11 -1.97 11.33
C LEU A 123 16.99 -0.71 11.52
N VAL A 124 17.87 -0.73 12.50
CA VAL A 124 18.80 0.37 12.81
C VAL A 124 20.20 -0.21 13.07
N PRO A 125 21.26 0.61 13.05
CA PRO A 125 22.59 0.14 13.40
C PRO A 125 22.60 -0.50 14.79
N ALA A 126 23.29 -1.62 14.95
CA ALA A 126 23.29 -2.39 16.20
C ALA A 126 23.73 -1.56 17.42
N SER A 127 24.65 -0.61 17.23
CA SER A 127 25.12 0.32 18.28
C SER A 127 24.05 1.30 18.78
N GLU A 128 23.02 1.55 17.97
CA GLU A 128 21.94 2.49 18.26
C GLU A 128 20.70 1.81 18.83
N TYR A 129 20.61 0.48 18.73
CA TYR A 129 19.40 -0.28 19.03
C TYR A 129 18.91 -0.05 20.46
N ASP A 130 19.76 -0.26 21.46
CA ASP A 130 19.37 -0.11 22.86
C ASP A 130 19.03 1.34 23.22
N ARG A 131 19.69 2.31 22.57
CA ARG A 131 19.37 3.74 22.76
C ARG A 131 17.99 4.09 22.22
N LEU A 132 17.61 3.52 21.08
CA LEU A 132 16.38 3.86 20.37
C LEU A 132 15.15 3.13 20.92
N PHE A 133 15.30 1.86 21.29
CA PHE A 133 14.16 1.02 21.71
C PHE A 133 14.12 0.76 23.21
N GLY A 134 15.22 0.99 23.92
CA GLY A 134 15.35 0.76 25.35
C GLY A 134 14.97 -0.66 25.73
N THR A 135 14.18 -0.80 26.80
CA THR A 135 13.68 -2.09 27.28
C THR A 135 12.34 -2.50 26.64
N THR A 136 11.84 -1.75 25.66
CA THR A 136 10.54 -2.07 25.06
C THR A 136 10.65 -3.37 24.24
N PRO A 137 9.84 -4.39 24.54
CA PRO A 137 9.98 -5.68 23.87
C PRO A 137 9.53 -5.59 22.42
N LEU A 138 10.28 -6.27 21.55
CA LEU A 138 9.94 -6.50 20.15
C LEU A 138 8.96 -7.69 20.09
N THR A 139 7.76 -7.46 19.57
CA THR A 139 6.65 -8.43 19.61
C THR A 139 6.85 -9.58 18.61
N ASP A 140 7.44 -9.28 17.44
CA ASP A 140 7.76 -10.24 16.38
C ASP A 140 9.17 -9.94 15.85
N PRO A 141 10.21 -10.64 16.32
CA PRO A 141 11.58 -10.33 15.94
C PRO A 141 11.92 -10.61 14.49
N ALA A 142 11.32 -11.66 13.90
CA ALA A 142 11.50 -11.97 12.48
C ALA A 142 10.79 -10.93 11.61
N GLY A 143 9.80 -10.25 12.17
CA GLY A 143 8.86 -9.46 11.41
C GLY A 143 7.89 -10.37 10.67
N SER A 144 6.69 -9.86 10.45
CA SER A 144 5.73 -10.49 9.56
C SER A 144 5.69 -9.71 8.26
N GLU A 145 5.44 -10.41 7.16
CA GLU A 145 4.77 -9.78 6.01
C GLU A 145 3.44 -9.30 6.55
N ALA A 146 3.37 -8.03 6.97
CA ALA A 146 2.07 -7.43 7.21
C ALA A 146 1.40 -7.41 5.86
N GLY A 147 0.34 -8.20 5.67
CA GLY A 147 -0.45 -8.12 4.46
C GLY A 147 -0.80 -6.66 4.17
N SER A 148 -0.84 -6.30 2.88
CA SER A 148 -1.38 -5.01 2.42
C SER A 148 -2.88 -4.98 2.66
N ASP A 149 -3.31 -4.92 3.92
CA ASP A 149 -4.73 -4.88 4.29
C ASP A 149 -5.34 -3.47 4.10
N GLY A 150 -4.65 -2.57 3.38
CA GLY A 150 -5.10 -1.18 3.10
C GLY A 150 -4.58 -0.62 1.77
N ASP A 151 -4.98 0.62 1.45
CA ASP A 151 -4.64 1.35 0.21
C ASP A 151 -3.16 1.79 0.11
N GLY A 152 -2.26 1.12 0.84
CA GLY A 152 -0.84 1.41 0.89
C GLY A 152 0.00 0.46 0.05
N PRO A 153 1.25 0.85 -0.27
CA PRO A 153 2.18 0.00 -0.99
C PRO A 153 2.47 -1.31 -0.24
N ALA A 154 2.96 -2.30 -0.98
CA ALA A 154 3.35 -3.61 -0.43
C ALA A 154 4.34 -3.47 0.73
N VAL A 155 3.99 -4.05 1.89
CA VAL A 155 4.85 -4.07 3.09
C VAL A 155 5.73 -5.31 3.01
N ASP A 156 7.05 -5.11 3.00
CA ASP A 156 8.02 -6.21 3.00
C ASP A 156 8.41 -6.61 4.43
N LEU A 157 8.43 -5.65 5.37
CA LEU A 157 8.75 -5.90 6.78
C LEU A 157 7.89 -5.04 7.71
N SER A 158 7.26 -5.68 8.69
CA SER A 158 6.51 -5.03 9.76
C SER A 158 7.10 -5.34 11.13
N CYS A 159 7.40 -4.29 11.89
CA CYS A 159 8.08 -4.36 13.18
C CYS A 159 7.30 -3.63 14.26
N ILE A 160 7.14 -4.26 15.43
CA ILE A 160 6.34 -3.72 16.53
C ILE A 160 7.09 -3.82 17.86
N TRP A 161 7.40 -2.67 18.45
CA TRP A 161 7.89 -2.55 19.82
C TRP A 161 6.78 -2.06 20.73
N ARG A 162 6.37 -2.91 21.69
CA ARG A 162 5.28 -2.61 22.61
C ARG A 162 5.34 -3.51 23.83
N ASP A 163 5.10 -2.96 25.01
CA ASP A 163 4.82 -3.76 26.21
C ASP A 163 3.50 -4.52 26.02
N PRO A 164 3.44 -5.86 26.19
CA PRO A 164 2.19 -6.63 26.07
C PRO A 164 1.05 -6.15 26.98
N ARG A 165 1.35 -5.39 28.03
CA ARG A 165 0.38 -4.79 28.95
C ARG A 165 -0.08 -3.39 28.54
N ALA A 166 0.53 -2.81 27.50
CA ALA A 166 0.15 -1.50 26.99
C ALA A 166 -0.95 -1.63 25.93
N ASP A 167 -2.02 -0.85 26.10
CA ASP A 167 -3.14 -0.85 25.15
C ASP A 167 -2.74 -0.17 23.82
N VAL A 168 -2.22 1.06 23.90
CA VAL A 168 -1.88 1.88 22.72
C VAL A 168 -0.44 2.36 22.62
N THR A 169 0.29 2.41 23.74
CA THR A 169 1.70 2.84 23.76
C THR A 169 2.57 1.87 22.97
N GLY A 170 3.40 2.39 22.08
CA GLY A 170 4.33 1.58 21.31
C GLY A 170 4.82 2.27 20.03
N LEU A 171 5.59 1.51 19.28
CA LEU A 171 6.16 1.88 18.00
C LEU A 171 5.88 0.76 16.99
N GLY A 172 5.26 1.12 15.88
CA GLY A 172 5.16 0.29 14.68
C GLY A 172 6.01 0.88 13.57
N VAL A 173 6.76 0.04 12.85
CA VAL A 173 7.48 0.44 11.65
C VAL A 173 7.15 -0.56 10.55
N ASN A 174 6.58 -0.06 9.46
CA ASN A 174 6.40 -0.81 8.23
C ASN A 174 7.36 -0.24 7.18
N LEU A 175 7.96 -1.09 6.37
CA LEU A 175 8.82 -0.68 5.27
C LEU A 175 8.63 -1.61 4.10
N GLY A 176 8.89 -1.09 2.92
CA GLY A 176 8.73 -1.85 1.69
C GLY A 176 9.42 -1.19 0.52
N SER A 177 9.43 -1.92 -0.57
CA SER A 177 9.96 -1.49 -1.85
C SER A 177 9.04 -1.93 -2.98
N GLY A 178 8.90 -1.08 -3.99
CA GLY A 178 8.01 -1.34 -5.12
C GLY A 178 8.27 -0.40 -6.29
N PRO A 179 7.41 -0.41 -7.31
CA PRO A 179 7.47 0.56 -8.40
C PRO A 179 7.48 1.99 -7.84
N ALA A 180 8.41 2.84 -8.31
CA ALA A 180 8.51 4.22 -7.85
C ALA A 180 7.20 5.02 -8.03
N GLN A 181 6.43 4.70 -9.08
CA GLN A 181 5.13 5.33 -9.30
C GLN A 181 4.13 5.04 -8.17
N GLU A 182 4.13 3.82 -7.62
CA GLU A 182 3.23 3.45 -6.52
C GLU A 182 3.54 4.25 -5.26
N THR A 183 4.82 4.52 -5.01
CA THR A 183 5.28 5.40 -3.92
C THR A 183 4.79 6.84 -4.11
N VAL A 184 4.91 7.39 -5.33
CA VAL A 184 4.42 8.74 -5.67
C VAL A 184 2.89 8.85 -5.56
N ASP A 185 2.17 7.82 -6.00
CA ASP A 185 0.71 7.76 -5.92
C ASP A 185 0.26 7.71 -4.45
N TYR A 186 0.97 6.96 -3.61
CA TYR A 186 0.70 6.89 -2.17
C TYR A 186 1.01 8.20 -1.46
N GLU A 187 2.11 8.90 -1.78
CA GLU A 187 2.39 10.25 -1.26
C GLU A 187 1.25 11.22 -1.58
N SER A 188 0.72 11.15 -2.80
CA SER A 188 -0.43 11.95 -3.22
C SER A 188 -1.70 11.62 -2.43
N LEU A 189 -1.90 10.34 -2.07
CA LEU A 189 -2.97 9.89 -1.18
C LEU A 189 -2.78 10.41 0.25
N LEU A 190 -1.55 10.41 0.78
CA LEU A 190 -1.25 10.93 2.11
C LEU A 190 -1.59 12.42 2.22
N VAL A 191 -1.23 13.23 1.22
CA VAL A 191 -1.60 14.67 1.18
C VAL A 191 -3.12 14.85 1.22
N ARG A 192 -3.87 14.11 0.39
CA ARG A 192 -5.34 14.16 0.39
C ARG A 192 -5.95 13.68 1.71
N SER A 193 -5.25 12.80 2.43
CA SER A 193 -5.63 12.28 3.75
C SER A 193 -5.24 13.21 4.91
N GLY A 194 -4.62 14.36 4.63
CA GLY A 194 -4.28 15.38 5.64
C GLY A 194 -2.84 15.33 6.18
N TYR A 195 -1.96 14.52 5.60
CA TYR A 195 -0.54 14.56 5.95
C TYR A 195 0.11 15.86 5.45
N ALA A 196 0.97 16.44 6.30
CA ALA A 196 1.89 17.49 5.88
C ALA A 196 3.14 16.85 5.25
N CYS A 197 3.32 17.06 3.95
CA CYS A 197 4.44 16.50 3.19
C CYS A 197 5.41 17.57 2.71
N SER A 198 6.71 17.31 2.84
CA SER A 198 7.79 18.19 2.38
C SER A 198 8.97 17.38 1.83
N ASP A 199 9.79 18.02 1.01
CA ASP A 199 11.07 17.43 0.61
C ASP A 199 12.02 17.35 1.82
N SER A 200 12.80 16.27 1.89
CA SER A 200 13.72 16.00 2.98
C SER A 200 14.96 15.26 2.46
N GLY A 201 16.00 16.02 2.12
CA GLY A 201 17.21 15.44 1.52
C GLY A 201 16.91 14.90 0.12
N ALA A 202 17.20 13.60 -0.10
CA ALA A 202 16.93 12.91 -1.37
C ALA A 202 15.51 12.34 -1.47
N GLY A 203 14.73 12.37 -0.39
CA GLY A 203 13.41 11.77 -0.31
C GLY A 203 12.29 12.75 0.06
N ARG A 204 11.09 12.19 0.23
CA ARG A 204 9.88 12.89 0.66
C ARG A 204 9.54 12.49 2.08
N LEU A 205 9.20 13.46 2.93
CA LEU A 205 8.78 13.24 4.32
C LEU A 205 7.34 13.72 4.49
N CYS A 206 6.44 12.81 4.88
CA CYS A 206 5.05 13.08 5.19
C CYS A 206 4.78 12.79 6.66
N ARG A 207 4.14 13.72 7.37
CA ARG A 207 3.80 13.55 8.79
C ARG A 207 2.35 13.92 9.08
N MET A 208 1.75 13.20 10.01
CA MET A 208 0.44 13.51 10.58
C MET A 208 0.41 13.12 12.05
N THR A 209 -0.22 13.93 12.88
CA THR A 209 -0.48 13.61 14.28
C THR A 209 -1.99 13.68 14.50
N MET A 210 -2.53 12.67 15.16
CA MET A 210 -3.95 12.59 15.49
C MET A 210 -4.12 12.10 16.92
N ALA A 211 -5.14 12.61 17.61
CA ALA A 211 -5.55 12.09 18.90
C ALA A 211 -6.04 10.64 18.76
N ASP A 212 -5.68 9.79 19.71
CA ASP A 212 -6.27 8.46 19.83
C ASP A 212 -7.76 8.59 20.21
N GLN A 213 -8.60 7.71 19.66
CA GLN A 213 -10.05 7.80 19.85
C GLN A 213 -10.49 7.36 21.25
N ASN A 214 -9.71 6.51 21.91
CA ASN A 214 -10.05 5.88 23.18
C ASN A 214 -9.21 6.41 24.34
N TYR A 215 -8.02 6.95 24.05
CA TYR A 215 -7.07 7.42 25.05
C TYR A 215 -6.66 8.88 24.80
N PRO A 216 -6.43 9.70 25.85
CA PRO A 216 -6.05 11.11 25.71
C PRO A 216 -4.56 11.25 25.37
N VAL A 217 -4.13 10.60 24.29
CA VAL A 217 -2.74 10.57 23.83
C VAL A 217 -2.72 10.76 22.32
N ASP A 218 -1.63 11.31 21.81
CA ASP A 218 -1.45 11.49 20.38
C ASP A 218 -0.73 10.30 19.75
N THR A 219 -1.15 9.95 18.55
CA THR A 219 -0.43 9.04 17.66
C THR A 219 0.13 9.84 16.49
N THR A 220 1.44 9.71 16.27
CA THR A 220 2.13 10.34 15.15
C THR A 220 2.49 9.29 14.10
N PHE A 221 2.20 9.62 12.86
CA PHE A 221 2.57 8.87 11.67
C PHE A 221 3.64 9.65 10.91
N THR A 222 4.73 8.98 10.55
CA THR A 222 5.83 9.54 9.76
C THR A 222 6.12 8.59 8.62
N TYR A 223 5.81 9.02 7.40
CA TYR A 223 6.15 8.32 6.18
C TYR A 223 7.36 8.99 5.53
N TYR A 224 8.38 8.22 5.17
CA TYR A 224 9.52 8.69 4.39
C TYR A 224 9.73 7.75 3.20
N SER A 225 9.98 8.32 2.03
CA SER A 225 10.23 7.60 0.79
C SER A 225 11.42 8.19 0.06
N GLU A 226 12.23 7.32 -0.54
CA GLU A 226 13.29 7.71 -1.47
C GLU A 226 13.27 6.72 -2.66
N GLY A 227 12.83 7.21 -3.81
CA GLY A 227 12.65 6.42 -5.02
C GLY A 227 11.58 5.34 -4.87
N SER A 228 12.00 4.09 -4.92
CA SER A 228 11.15 2.89 -4.83
C SER A 228 10.96 2.38 -3.40
N THR A 229 11.71 2.91 -2.44
CA THR A 229 11.79 2.37 -1.08
C THR A 229 11.15 3.34 -0.10
N TRP A 230 10.43 2.82 0.89
CA TRP A 230 9.69 3.64 1.83
C TRP A 230 9.66 3.03 3.23
N VAL A 231 9.39 3.89 4.22
CA VAL A 231 9.16 3.53 5.62
C VAL A 231 7.98 4.33 6.18
N LEU A 232 7.10 3.68 6.93
CA LEU A 232 6.02 4.26 7.71
C LEU A 232 6.24 3.94 9.19
N ILE A 233 6.38 4.98 10.00
CA ILE A 233 6.53 4.89 11.45
C ILE A 233 5.23 5.35 12.10
N ARG A 234 4.61 4.49 12.90
CA ARG A 234 3.47 4.80 13.78
C ARG A 234 3.96 4.82 15.23
N GLN A 235 3.71 5.93 15.92
CA GLN A 235 4.28 6.16 17.25
C GLN A 235 3.23 6.70 18.23
N THR A 236 3.16 6.11 19.42
CA THR A 236 2.32 6.56 20.53
C THR A 236 3.09 6.41 21.84
N ASN A 237 3.33 7.50 22.59
CA ASN A 237 4.07 7.50 23.87
C ASN A 237 5.44 6.77 23.83
N PHE A 238 6.12 6.81 22.69
CA PHE A 238 7.43 6.19 22.49
C PHE A 238 8.47 7.31 22.20
N PRO A 239 9.78 7.17 22.50
CA PRO A 239 10.77 8.18 22.13
C PRO A 239 11.16 8.13 20.64
N THR A 240 11.23 9.27 19.94
CA THR A 240 11.60 9.33 18.51
C THR A 240 13.01 9.83 18.22
N ASN A 241 13.79 10.15 19.26
CA ASN A 241 15.01 10.95 19.14
C ASN A 241 16.06 10.28 18.23
N GLY A 242 16.11 10.70 16.97
CA GLY A 242 17.02 10.18 15.95
C GLY A 242 16.60 8.86 15.31
N LEU A 243 15.36 8.39 15.51
CA LEU A 243 14.91 7.11 14.95
C LEU A 243 14.90 7.14 13.41
N LEU A 244 14.25 8.13 12.80
CA LEU A 244 14.19 8.21 11.34
C LEU A 244 15.59 8.35 10.70
N PRO A 245 16.49 9.22 11.17
CA PRO A 245 17.88 9.25 10.69
C PRO A 245 18.62 7.91 10.82
N ALA A 246 18.42 7.16 11.91
CA ALA A 246 19.06 5.86 12.10
C ALA A 246 18.53 4.81 11.10
N ILE A 247 17.22 4.79 10.86
CA ILE A 247 16.59 3.95 9.82
C ILE A 247 17.11 4.36 8.44
N GLN A 248 17.19 5.66 8.17
CA GLN A 248 17.66 6.16 6.88
C GLN A 248 19.11 5.73 6.61
N GLN A 249 19.98 5.85 7.61
CA GLN A 249 21.36 5.38 7.51
C GLN A 249 21.44 3.86 7.28
N GLN A 250 20.54 3.08 7.90
CA GLN A 250 20.54 1.63 7.73
C GLN A 250 20.07 1.20 6.33
N ILE A 251 19.09 1.89 5.75
CA ILE A 251 18.45 1.50 4.49
C ILE A 251 19.15 2.13 3.27
N TRP A 252 19.56 3.40 3.35
CA TRP A 252 20.12 4.16 2.22
C TRP A 252 21.57 4.63 2.42
N GLY A 253 22.19 4.32 3.55
CA GLY A 253 23.59 4.66 3.85
C GLY A 253 24.64 3.89 3.07
#